data_AF-A0A165Z5Q6-F1
#
_entry.id   AF-A0A165Z5Q6-F1
#
_cell.length_a   1.000
_cell.length_b   1.000
_cell.length_c   1.000
_cell.angle_alpha   90.00
_cell.angle_beta   90.00
_cell.angle_gamma   90.00
#
_symmetry.space_group_name_H-M   'P 1'
#
loop_
_entity.id
_entity.type
_entity.pdbx_description
1 polymer ?
#
loop_
_entity_poly.entity_id
_entity_poly.type
_entity_poly.pdbx_seq_one_letter_code
_entity_poly.pdbx_strand_id
1 'polypeptide(L)'
;MLFINYFFILTIIPTLVLSAIDGVYPVVKYPALHSFDYPVEFSTTSTYEVWADYTVIIGWSKCFPGPHATLGGFITETVDLIALDRVYTSGEPFVVNLSLKDRVFDVRSRTTFYMIATVTSGLGRSELRHVERYWTNVTVDPRHCSDGCQSKPQQDFRFESKC
;
A
#
# COMPACT_ATOMS: atom_id res chain seq x y z
N MET A 1 49.97 -43.58 1.23
CA MET A 1 49.04 -43.49 0.09
C MET A 1 47.92 -42.56 0.53
N LEU A 2 47.89 -41.34 -0.01
CA LEU A 2 47.12 -40.21 0.52
C LEU A 2 45.62 -40.37 0.24
N PHE A 3 44.80 -40.24 1.29
CA PHE A 3 43.35 -40.08 1.21
C PHE A 3 43.03 -38.69 0.63
N ILE A 4 42.36 -38.62 -0.52
CA ILE A 4 41.75 -37.38 -1.00
C ILE A 4 40.31 -37.38 -0.50
N ASN A 5 40.08 -36.67 0.61
CA ASN A 5 38.74 -36.28 1.05
C ASN A 5 38.22 -35.22 0.06
N TYR A 6 37.26 -35.58 -0.78
CA TYR A 6 36.48 -34.62 -1.55
C TYR A 6 35.58 -33.85 -0.58
N PHE A 7 36.06 -32.70 -0.11
CA PHE A 7 35.24 -31.71 0.56
C PHE A 7 34.30 -31.09 -0.50
N PHE A 8 33.08 -31.61 -0.60
CA PHE A 8 32.00 -30.90 -1.29
C PHE A 8 31.65 -29.68 -0.45
N ILE A 9 32.27 -28.53 -0.74
CA ILE A 9 31.78 -27.24 -0.26
C ILE A 9 30.52 -26.96 -1.06
N LEU A 10 29.37 -27.35 -0.51
CA LEU A 10 28.07 -26.89 -0.96
C LEU A 10 28.01 -25.40 -0.62
N THR A 11 28.55 -24.54 -1.49
CA THR A 11 28.24 -23.12 -1.44
C THR A 11 26.75 -22.99 -1.75
N ILE A 12 25.93 -22.92 -0.70
CA ILE A 12 24.58 -22.38 -0.81
C ILE A 12 24.81 -20.94 -1.26
N ILE A 13 24.75 -20.70 -2.57
CA ILE A 13 24.57 -19.33 -3.07
C ILE A 13 23.23 -18.93 -2.47
N PRO A 14 23.15 -17.96 -1.55
CA PRO A 14 21.86 -17.45 -1.15
C PRO A 14 21.27 -16.86 -2.43
N THR A 15 20.32 -17.58 -3.04
CA THR A 15 19.43 -16.98 -4.02
C THR A 15 18.77 -15.84 -3.27
N LEU A 16 19.16 -14.61 -3.59
CA LEU A 16 18.52 -13.42 -3.07
C LEU A 16 17.08 -13.49 -3.57
N VAL A 17 16.19 -14.00 -2.72
CA VAL A 17 14.75 -14.02 -2.98
C VAL A 17 14.25 -12.65 -2.58
N LEU A 18 14.01 -11.83 -3.60
CA LEU A 18 13.50 -10.48 -3.44
C LEU A 18 11.99 -10.52 -3.31
N SER A 19 11.43 -9.43 -2.82
CA SER A 19 10.01 -9.27 -2.60
C SER A 19 9.41 -8.38 -3.68
N ALA A 20 8.31 -8.80 -4.31
CA ALA A 20 7.46 -7.93 -5.12
C ALA A 20 6.09 -7.83 -4.46
N ILE A 21 5.50 -6.63 -4.42
CA ILE A 21 4.12 -6.48 -3.96
C ILE A 21 3.21 -7.17 -4.99
N ASP A 22 2.26 -7.97 -4.53
CA ASP A 22 1.29 -8.63 -5.40
C ASP A 22 -0.17 -8.39 -4.99
N GLY A 23 -0.40 -7.71 -3.87
CA GLY A 23 -1.72 -7.36 -3.40
C GLY A 23 -1.72 -6.37 -2.24
N VAL A 24 -2.87 -5.72 -2.04
CA VAL A 24 -3.11 -4.83 -0.90
C VAL A 24 -4.46 -5.11 -0.28
N TYR A 25 -4.50 -5.20 1.04
CA TYR A 25 -5.67 -5.66 1.78
C TYR A 25 -5.85 -4.90 3.09
N PRO A 26 -7.08 -4.57 3.50
CA PRO A 26 -7.35 -4.12 4.86
C PRO A 26 -7.05 -5.25 5.83
N VAL A 27 -6.29 -4.97 6.89
CA VAL A 27 -6.04 -5.95 7.96
C VAL A 27 -7.31 -6.19 8.77
N VAL A 28 -8.15 -5.15 8.88
CA VAL A 28 -9.31 -5.14 9.77
C VAL A 28 -10.62 -5.19 8.99
N LYS A 29 -11.63 -5.82 9.59
CA LYS A 29 -12.99 -5.94 9.01
C LYS A 29 -13.91 -4.78 9.37
N TYR A 30 -13.51 -3.90 10.28
CA TYR A 30 -14.32 -2.76 10.70
C TYR A 30 -14.07 -1.54 9.82
N PRO A 31 -15.06 -0.64 9.67
CA PRO A 31 -14.88 0.62 8.95
C PRO A 31 -13.78 1.48 9.60
N ALA A 32 -12.99 2.13 8.78
CA ALA A 32 -12.01 3.09 9.21
C ALA A 32 -12.69 4.33 9.84
N LEU A 33 -11.96 5.00 10.73
CA LEU A 33 -12.41 6.23 11.39
C LEU A 33 -11.54 7.39 10.96
N HIS A 34 -12.16 8.52 10.60
CA HIS A 34 -11.44 9.74 10.29
C HIS A 34 -10.51 10.15 11.44
N SER A 35 -9.30 10.62 11.10
CA SER A 35 -8.19 10.95 12.02
C SER A 35 -7.52 9.78 12.74
N PHE A 36 -7.94 8.53 12.50
CA PHE A 36 -7.27 7.34 13.01
C PHE A 36 -6.46 6.69 11.91
N ASP A 37 -5.33 6.08 12.28
CA ASP A 37 -4.55 5.34 11.31
C ASP A 37 -5.24 3.99 11.01
N TYR A 38 -5.20 3.59 9.74
CA TYR A 38 -5.87 2.40 9.24
C TYR A 38 -4.84 1.36 8.79
N PRO A 39 -4.84 0.16 9.38
CA PRO A 39 -3.84 -0.85 9.07
C PRO A 39 -4.14 -1.52 7.73
N VAL A 40 -3.16 -1.48 6.83
CA VAL A 40 -3.21 -2.08 5.50
C VAL A 40 -2.04 -3.05 5.34
N GLU A 41 -2.35 -4.26 4.92
CA GLU A 41 -1.38 -5.29 4.58
C GLU A 41 -1.00 -5.19 3.11
N PHE A 42 0.30 -5.22 2.87
CA PHE A 42 0.89 -5.41 1.56
C PHE A 42 1.30 -6.87 1.48
N SER A 43 0.62 -7.62 0.62
CA SER A 43 1.02 -8.98 0.27
C SER A 43 2.23 -8.90 -0.64
N THR A 44 3.12 -9.86 -0.47
CA THR A 44 4.32 -9.93 -1.29
C THR A 44 4.56 -11.34 -1.80
N THR A 45 5.25 -11.42 -2.93
CA THR A 45 5.66 -12.68 -3.54
C THR A 45 7.17 -12.71 -3.71
N SER A 46 7.70 -13.93 -3.69
CA SER A 46 9.11 -14.21 -3.95
C SER A 46 9.41 -14.02 -5.44
N THR A 47 10.39 -13.18 -5.75
CA THR A 47 10.86 -12.97 -7.12
C THR A 47 12.39 -13.00 -7.22
N TYR A 48 12.89 -13.36 -8.40
CA TYR A 48 14.31 -13.28 -8.76
C TYR A 48 14.64 -11.96 -9.46
N GLU A 49 13.64 -11.17 -9.78
CA GLU A 49 13.84 -9.83 -10.33
C GLU A 49 14.30 -8.90 -9.20
N VAL A 50 15.29 -8.05 -9.49
CA VAL A 50 15.83 -7.12 -8.50
C VAL A 50 15.01 -5.84 -8.50
N TRP A 51 14.36 -5.57 -7.37
CA TRP A 51 13.60 -4.35 -7.16
C TRP A 51 14.02 -3.76 -5.82
N ALA A 52 15.06 -2.94 -5.84
CA ALA A 52 15.74 -2.51 -4.62
C ALA A 52 15.21 -1.18 -4.07
N ASP A 53 14.32 -0.49 -4.80
CA ASP A 53 13.98 0.92 -4.59
C ASP A 53 12.48 1.22 -4.72
N TYR A 54 11.66 0.28 -4.27
CA TYR A 54 10.21 0.46 -4.31
C TYR A 54 9.74 1.62 -3.45
N THR A 55 8.92 2.45 -4.08
CA THR A 55 8.08 3.44 -3.42
C THR A 55 6.63 3.14 -3.76
N VAL A 56 5.75 3.19 -2.77
CA VAL A 56 4.31 3.05 -2.97
C VAL A 56 3.65 4.39 -2.78
N ILE A 57 2.94 4.87 -3.80
CA ILE A 57 2.11 6.06 -3.71
C ILE A 57 0.68 5.61 -3.41
N ILE A 58 0.12 6.12 -2.32
CA ILE A 58 -1.26 5.81 -1.91
C ILE A 58 -2.16 6.94 -2.35
N GLY A 59 -3.13 6.61 -3.20
CA GLY A 59 -4.21 7.51 -3.53
C GLY A 59 -5.56 6.84 -3.45
N TRP A 60 -6.59 7.64 -3.67
CA TRP A 60 -7.94 7.30 -3.27
C TRP A 60 -8.96 7.80 -4.28
N SER A 61 -10.04 7.04 -4.44
CA SER A 61 -11.14 7.38 -5.34
C SER A 61 -12.47 6.87 -4.80
N LYS A 62 -13.57 7.56 -5.10
CA LYS A 62 -14.93 6.99 -4.91
C LYS A 62 -15.42 6.23 -6.15
N CYS A 63 -14.77 6.45 -7.28
CA CYS A 63 -15.06 5.76 -8.53
C CYS A 63 -14.12 4.57 -8.70
N PHE A 64 -14.65 3.48 -9.25
CA PHE A 64 -13.84 2.30 -9.57
C PHE A 64 -12.65 2.71 -10.45
N PRO A 65 -11.40 2.45 -10.02
CA PRO A 65 -10.25 2.64 -10.87
C PRO A 65 -10.35 1.61 -12.00
N GLY A 66 -10.64 2.06 -13.23
CA GLY A 66 -10.64 1.18 -14.39
C GLY A 66 -9.28 0.45 -14.57
N PRO A 67 -9.17 -0.50 -15.51
CA PRO A 67 -7.95 -1.29 -15.72
C PRO A 67 -6.71 -0.45 -16.07
N HIS A 68 -6.89 0.81 -16.49
CA HIS A 68 -5.83 1.83 -16.63
C HIS A 68 -5.88 2.85 -15.50
N ALA A 69 -5.94 2.35 -14.26
CA ALA A 69 -6.17 3.12 -13.06
C ALA A 69 -5.31 4.40 -12.97
N THR A 70 -5.96 5.53 -12.72
CA THR A 70 -5.27 6.75 -12.26
C THR A 70 -4.71 6.52 -10.86
N LEU A 71 -3.88 7.42 -10.35
CA LEU A 71 -3.40 7.39 -8.95
C LEU A 71 -4.55 7.59 -7.93
N GLY A 72 -5.81 7.71 -8.37
CA GLY A 72 -6.93 8.19 -7.58
C GLY A 72 -7.27 9.66 -7.90
N GLY A 73 -8.36 10.14 -7.32
CA GLY A 73 -8.72 11.56 -7.36
C GLY A 73 -7.87 12.44 -6.43
N PHE A 74 -7.20 11.82 -5.46
CA PHE A 74 -6.25 12.48 -4.55
C PHE A 74 -5.21 11.48 -4.01
N ILE A 75 -4.07 12.00 -3.58
CA ILE A 75 -2.92 11.24 -3.06
C ILE A 75 -2.68 11.70 -1.62
N THR A 76 -2.61 10.77 -0.68
CA THR A 76 -2.49 11.09 0.75
C THR A 76 -1.08 10.89 1.27
N GLU A 77 -0.37 9.89 0.75
CA GLU A 77 0.91 9.50 1.33
C GLU A 77 1.78 8.71 0.35
N THR A 78 3.04 8.59 0.72
CA THR A 78 4.05 7.83 0.01
C THR A 78 4.75 6.94 1.03
N VAL A 79 4.84 5.65 0.74
CA VAL A 79 5.47 4.63 1.58
C VAL A 79 6.77 4.22 0.91
N ASP A 80 7.89 4.54 1.53
CA ASP A 80 9.22 4.10 1.09
C ASP A 80 9.54 2.75 1.72
N LEU A 81 9.64 1.71 0.88
CA LEU A 81 9.89 0.35 1.38
C LEU A 81 11.34 0.13 1.81
N ILE A 82 12.30 0.91 1.29
CA ILE A 82 13.69 0.88 1.75
C ILE A 82 13.74 1.39 3.18
N ALA A 83 13.11 2.53 3.44
CA ALA A 83 13.08 3.14 4.76
C ALA A 83 12.42 2.24 5.82
N LEU A 84 11.52 1.34 5.40
CA LEU A 84 10.84 0.38 6.28
C LEU A 84 11.56 -0.97 6.41
N ASP A 85 12.70 -1.17 5.73
CA ASP A 85 13.39 -2.46 5.61
C ASP A 85 12.44 -3.58 5.12
N ARG A 86 11.59 -3.24 4.14
CA ARG A 86 10.59 -4.12 3.52
C ARG A 86 10.90 -4.48 2.07
N VAL A 87 12.13 -4.24 1.63
CA VAL A 87 12.61 -4.66 0.30
C VAL A 87 12.96 -6.15 0.28
N TYR A 88 13.26 -6.73 1.45
CA TYR A 88 13.70 -8.11 1.62
C TYR A 88 12.72 -8.94 2.47
N THR A 89 11.43 -8.89 2.16
CA THR A 89 10.47 -9.70 2.93
C THR A 89 10.48 -11.19 2.56
N SER A 90 11.18 -11.59 1.50
CA SER A 90 11.22 -13.00 1.02
C SER A 90 9.82 -13.61 0.80
N GLY A 91 8.85 -12.78 0.40
CA GLY A 91 7.45 -13.19 0.24
C GLY A 91 6.58 -13.04 1.49
N GLU A 92 7.13 -12.59 2.61
CA GLU A 92 6.34 -12.31 3.81
C GLU A 92 5.56 -10.99 3.69
N PRO A 93 4.27 -10.96 4.06
CA PRO A 93 3.49 -9.73 4.03
C PRO A 93 3.93 -8.75 5.12
N PHE A 94 3.61 -7.47 4.96
CA PHE A 94 3.86 -6.46 5.97
C PHE A 94 2.71 -5.45 6.09
N VAL A 95 2.56 -4.87 7.28
CA VAL A 95 1.48 -3.92 7.58
C VAL A 95 2.03 -2.49 7.64
N VAL A 96 1.30 -1.57 7.01
CA VAL A 96 1.51 -0.12 7.10
C VAL A 96 0.25 0.52 7.65
N ASN A 97 0.42 1.44 8.61
CA ASN A 97 -0.67 2.21 9.17
C ASN A 97 -0.84 3.51 8.37
N LEU A 98 -1.88 3.56 7.54
CA LEU A 98 -2.19 4.68 6.66
C LEU A 98 -2.95 5.77 7.40
N SER A 99 -2.56 7.04 7.26
CA SER A 99 -3.19 8.10 8.05
C SER A 99 -4.43 8.70 7.37
N LEU A 100 -5.59 8.61 8.03
CA LEU A 100 -6.86 9.14 7.53
C LEU A 100 -7.20 10.53 8.08
N LYS A 101 -6.18 11.38 8.28
CA LYS A 101 -6.34 12.74 8.82
C LYS A 101 -6.80 13.77 7.80
N ASP A 102 -6.74 13.44 6.51
CA ASP A 102 -7.18 14.34 5.45
C ASP A 102 -8.69 14.59 5.53
N ARG A 103 -9.11 15.83 5.26
CA ARG A 103 -10.51 16.28 5.28
C ARG A 103 -11.39 15.51 4.30
N VAL A 104 -10.82 14.91 3.27
CA VAL A 104 -11.57 14.07 2.33
C VAL A 104 -12.20 12.83 2.97
N PHE A 105 -11.65 12.36 4.09
CA PHE A 105 -12.22 11.27 4.89
C PHE A 105 -13.26 11.75 5.91
N ASP A 106 -13.48 13.07 6.03
CA ASP A 106 -14.52 13.66 6.86
C ASP A 106 -15.88 13.53 6.18
N VAL A 107 -16.42 12.32 6.21
CA VAL A 107 -17.66 11.96 5.51
C VAL A 107 -18.87 12.12 6.41
N ARG A 108 -20.01 12.52 5.83
CA ARG A 108 -21.30 12.67 6.56
C ARG A 108 -22.06 11.36 6.73
N SER A 109 -21.77 10.38 5.88
CA SER A 109 -22.36 9.05 5.92
C SER A 109 -21.26 8.03 5.64
N ARG A 110 -21.49 6.77 6.05
CA ARG A 110 -20.61 5.65 5.73
C ARG A 110 -20.29 5.65 4.23
N THR A 111 -19.01 5.78 3.89
CA THR A 111 -18.55 5.97 2.52
C THR A 111 -17.43 4.99 2.21
N THR A 112 -17.53 4.28 1.10
CA THR A 112 -16.47 3.38 0.62
C THR A 112 -15.61 4.11 -0.40
N PHE A 113 -14.29 4.03 -0.20
CA PHE A 113 -13.28 4.51 -1.11
C PHE A 113 -12.49 3.32 -1.67
N TYR A 114 -12.06 3.43 -2.92
CA TYR A 114 -11.00 2.63 -3.50
C TYR A 114 -9.67 3.22 -3.06
N MET A 115 -8.94 2.50 -2.22
CA MET A 115 -7.53 2.76 -1.93
C MET A 115 -6.70 2.16 -3.06
N ILE A 116 -5.87 2.96 -3.69
CA ILE A 116 -5.04 2.58 -4.83
C ILE A 116 -3.58 2.71 -4.39
N ALA A 117 -2.89 1.57 -4.36
CA ALA A 117 -1.46 1.50 -4.11
C ALA A 117 -0.74 1.44 -5.46
N THR A 118 -0.03 2.51 -5.81
CA THR A 118 0.80 2.56 -7.02
C THR A 118 2.25 2.29 -6.64
N VAL A 119 2.72 1.11 -6.99
CA VAL A 119 4.09 0.66 -6.75
C VAL A 119 4.95 1.16 -7.91
N THR A 120 5.95 1.97 -7.59
CA THR A 120 6.89 2.55 -8.55
C THR A 120 8.32 2.23 -8.10
N SER A 121 9.20 2.10 -9.08
CA SER A 121 10.65 1.91 -8.87
C SER A 121 11.39 2.83 -9.83
N GLY A 122 12.35 3.60 -9.31
CA GLY A 122 13.14 4.58 -10.07
C GLY A 122 14.23 3.92 -10.90
N LEU A 123 14.80 2.83 -10.40
CA LEU A 123 15.81 1.99 -11.05
C LEU A 123 15.15 0.91 -11.92
N GLY A 124 13.99 0.41 -11.49
CA GLY A 124 13.22 -0.63 -12.16
C GLY A 124 13.97 -1.96 -12.27
N ARG A 125 13.42 -2.86 -13.10
CA ARG A 125 14.21 -3.92 -13.74
C ARG A 125 15.34 -3.23 -14.51
N SER A 126 16.53 -3.84 -14.59
CA SER A 126 17.61 -3.35 -15.47
C SER A 126 17.02 -2.88 -16.80
N GLU A 127 16.98 -1.56 -17.01
CA GLU A 127 16.50 -0.85 -18.21
C GLU A 127 15.00 -0.50 -18.36
N LEU A 128 14.10 -0.76 -17.41
CA LEU A 128 12.67 -0.40 -17.56
C LEU A 128 12.04 0.19 -16.29
N ARG A 129 11.47 1.40 -16.41
CA ARG A 129 10.58 1.99 -15.40
C ARG A 129 9.33 1.12 -15.27
N HIS A 130 9.07 0.64 -14.06
CA HIS A 130 7.92 -0.22 -13.78
C HIS A 130 6.91 0.48 -12.89
N VAL A 131 5.63 0.37 -13.23
CA VAL A 131 4.52 0.89 -12.43
C VAL A 131 3.43 -0.16 -12.34
N GLU A 132 3.25 -0.70 -11.14
CA GLU A 132 2.18 -1.62 -10.80
C GLU A 132 1.13 -0.93 -9.94
N ARG A 133 -0.11 -1.40 -10.05
CA ARG A 133 -1.24 -0.82 -9.32
C ARG A 133 -2.09 -1.91 -8.72
N TYR A 134 -2.30 -1.79 -7.43
CA TYR A 134 -3.20 -2.63 -6.65
C TYR A 134 -4.27 -1.73 -6.04
N TRP A 135 -5.46 -2.28 -5.81
CA TRP A 135 -6.50 -1.55 -5.14
C TRP A 135 -7.31 -2.43 -4.21
N THR A 136 -7.88 -1.78 -3.20
CA THR A 136 -8.81 -2.42 -2.28
C THR A 136 -9.87 -1.42 -1.82
N ASN A 137 -10.94 -1.93 -1.22
CA ASN A 137 -12.04 -1.12 -0.73
C ASN A 137 -11.84 -0.84 0.76
N VAL A 138 -11.91 0.43 1.13
CA VAL A 138 -11.90 0.87 2.54
C VAL A 138 -13.17 1.65 2.79
N THR A 139 -13.95 1.19 3.76
CA THR A 139 -15.16 1.89 4.20
C THR A 139 -14.79 2.79 5.37
N VAL A 140 -15.14 4.07 5.29
CA VAL A 140 -14.91 5.08 6.33
C VAL A 140 -16.25 5.45 6.94
N ASP A 141 -16.34 5.37 8.27
CA ASP A 141 -17.49 5.83 9.02
C ASP A 141 -17.44 7.35 9.23
N PRO A 142 -18.61 8.02 9.32
CA PRO A 142 -18.65 9.44 9.63
C PRO A 142 -18.02 9.69 11.00
N ARG A 143 -17.47 10.89 11.20
CA ARG A 143 -16.94 11.26 12.52
C ARG A 143 -17.98 10.98 13.58
N HIS A 144 -17.57 10.24 14.62
CA HIS A 144 -18.42 10.02 15.78
C HIS A 144 -18.49 11.33 16.56
N CYS A 145 -19.49 12.15 16.24
CA CYS A 145 -19.88 13.30 17.04
C CYS A 145 -20.70 12.78 18.22
N SER A 146 -20.12 12.66 19.41
CA SER A 146 -20.92 12.56 20.63
C SER A 146 -21.70 13.87 20.84
N ASP A 147 -22.86 13.78 21.50
CA ASP A 147 -23.74 14.91 21.80
C ASP A 147 -22.96 16.08 22.42
N GLY A 148 -22.63 17.09 21.61
CA GLY A 148 -21.79 18.22 22.04
C GLY A 148 -20.84 18.76 20.99
N CYS A 149 -20.55 18.02 19.92
CA CYS A 149 -19.94 18.62 18.74
C CYS A 149 -20.96 19.56 18.08
N GLN A 150 -20.92 20.84 18.42
CA GLN A 150 -21.44 21.86 17.51
C GLN A 150 -20.75 21.59 16.17
N SER A 151 -21.54 21.18 15.19
CA SER A 151 -21.10 21.09 13.81
C SER A 151 -20.59 22.47 13.44
N LYS A 152 -19.26 22.67 13.52
CA LYS A 152 -18.63 23.71 12.73
C LYS A 152 -19.23 23.54 11.34
N PRO A 153 -19.68 24.62 10.66
CA PRO A 153 -20.13 24.52 9.29
C PRO A 153 -18.97 23.93 8.50
N GLN A 154 -19.05 22.61 8.32
CA GLN A 154 -18.08 21.82 7.61
C GLN A 154 -18.30 22.30 6.19
N GLN A 155 -17.34 23.08 5.68
CA GLN A 155 -17.24 23.28 4.23
C GLN A 155 -17.33 21.87 3.67
N ASP A 156 -18.46 21.56 3.03
CA ASP A 156 -18.60 20.39 2.20
C ASP A 156 -17.46 20.53 1.20
N PHE A 157 -16.31 19.89 1.47
CA PHE A 157 -15.46 19.43 0.41
C PHE A 157 -16.27 18.34 -0.26
N ARG A 158 -17.23 18.81 -1.06
CA ARG A 158 -18.06 18.01 -1.93
C ARG A 158 -17.08 17.46 -2.93
N PHE A 159 -16.53 16.30 -2.60
CA PHE A 159 -15.88 15.46 -3.57
C PHE A 159 -17.00 14.97 -4.49
N GLU A 160 -17.40 15.86 -5.41
CA GLU A 160 -18.22 15.57 -6.56
C GLU A 160 -17.34 14.84 -7.57
N SER A 161 -16.81 13.67 -7.22
CA SER A 161 -16.45 12.73 -8.28
C SER A 161 -17.78 12.18 -8.80
N LYS A 162 -18.38 12.90 -9.76
CA LYS A 162 -19.28 12.23 -10.70
C LYS A 162 -18.44 11.18 -11.40
N CYS A 163 -18.61 9.93 -10.96
CA CYS A 163 -18.46 8.81 -11.86
C CYS A 163 -19.61 8.93 -12.88
#